data_AF-A0A6I2MFS3-F1
#
_entry.id   AF-A0A6I2MFS3-F1
#
_cell.length_a   1.000
_cell.length_b   1.000
_cell.length_c   1.000
_cell.angle_alpha   90.00
_cell.angle_beta   90.00
_cell.angle_gamma   90.00
#
_symmetry.space_group_name_H-M   'P 1'
#
loop_
_entity.id
_entity.type
_entity.pdbx_description
1 polymer ?
#
loop_
_entity_poly.entity_id
_entity_poly.type
_entity_poly.pdbx_seq_one_letter_code
_entity_poly.pdbx_strand_id
1 'polypeptide(L)' 'MSEYHKLDVTDRVLARLHGDFMELYIGKEYIGKLVITSEGREYELESGFVVEEDRFYRIYERNCELQQQYAEGYDMGWC' A
#
# COMPACT_ATOMS: atom_id res chain seq x y z
N MET A 1 -19.20 -3.98 -12.50
CA MET A 1 -17.83 -3.57 -12.86
C MET A 1 -17.21 -3.04 -11.59
N SER A 2 -16.26 -3.76 -10.99
CA SER A 2 -15.59 -3.32 -9.77
C SER A 2 -14.72 -2.11 -10.12
N GLU A 3 -15.06 -0.95 -9.58
CA GLU A 3 -14.28 0.28 -9.75
C GLU A 3 -13.06 0.20 -8.81
N TYR A 4 -11.90 -0.17 -9.35
CA TYR A 4 -10.65 -0.20 -8.60
C TYR A 4 -10.20 1.23 -8.31
N HIS A 5 -10.01 1.54 -7.04
CA HIS A 5 -9.53 2.85 -6.61
C HIS A 5 -8.03 2.80 -6.39
N LYS A 6 -7.30 3.77 -6.95
CA LYS A 6 -5.87 3.96 -6.70
C LYS A 6 -5.71 5.13 -5.75
N LEU A 7 -5.01 4.90 -4.63
CA LEU A 7 -4.58 5.95 -3.72
C LEU A 7 -3.09 6.17 -3.92
N ASP A 8 -2.69 7.40 -4.26
CA ASP A 8 -1.28 7.79 -4.29
C ASP A 8 -0.72 7.75 -2.86
N VAL A 9 0.31 6.94 -2.68
CA VAL A 9 1.00 6.74 -1.40
C VAL A 9 2.49 7.06 -1.51
N THR A 10 2.93 7.67 -2.61
CA THR A 10 4.34 7.92 -2.94
C THR A 10 5.08 8.60 -1.79
N ASP A 11 4.55 9.70 -1.26
CA ASP A 11 5.15 10.46 -0.15
C ASP A 11 5.18 9.70 1.19
N ARG A 12 4.47 8.57 1.30
CA ARG A 12 4.40 7.73 2.50
C ARG A 12 5.34 6.53 2.42
N VAL A 13 5.95 6.27 1.26
CA VAL A 13 6.86 5.15 1.07
C VAL A 13 8.21 5.47 1.69
N LEU A 14 8.64 4.61 2.60
CA LEU A 14 9.97 4.62 3.21
C LEU A 14 10.77 3.47 2.63
N ALA A 15 11.90 3.78 2.01
CA ALA A 15 12.83 2.77 1.52
C ALA A 15 13.92 2.51 2.57
N ARG A 16 14.16 1.24 2.88
CA ARG A 16 15.26 0.79 3.74
C ARG A 16 16.26 0.00 2.90
N LEU A 17 17.51 0.45 2.89
CA LEU A 17 18.56 -0.22 2.15
C LEU A 17 19.00 -1.49 2.89
N HIS A 18 18.95 -2.63 2.21
CA HIS A 18 19.35 -3.95 2.69
C HIS A 18 20.28 -4.61 1.67
N GLY A 19 21.58 -4.32 1.78
CA GLY A 19 22.60 -4.86 0.88
C GLY A 19 22.35 -4.45 -0.56
N ASP A 20 21.98 -5.42 -1.40
CA ASP A 20 21.77 -5.27 -2.84
C ASP A 20 20.32 -4.87 -3.22
N PHE A 21 19.41 -4.78 -2.26
CA PHE A 21 18.02 -4.37 -2.49
C PHE A 21 17.53 -3.34 -1.48
N MET A 22 16.42 -2.69 -1.79
CA MET A 22 15.76 -1.75 -0.91
C MET A 22 14.38 -2.29 -0.55
N GLU A 23 14.11 -2.51 0.72
CA GLU A 23 12.78 -2.83 1.21
C GLU A 23 11.93 -1.56 1.26
N LEU A 24 10.67 -1.66 0.85
CA LEU A 24 9.73 -0.55 0.78
C LEU A 24 8.65 -0.75 1.84
N TYR A 25 8.37 0.31 2.59
CA TYR A 25 7.42 0.30 3.68
C TYR A 25 6.47 1.49 3.63
N ILE A 26 5.24 1.33 4.12
CA ILE A 26 4.36 2.43 4.50
C ILE A 26 4.15 2.36 6.01
N GLY A 27 4.75 3.30 6.74
CA GLY A 27 4.79 3.23 8.21
C GLY A 27 5.54 1.97 8.69
N LYS A 28 4.78 0.95 9.11
CA LYS A 28 5.31 -0.36 9.55
C LYS A 28 4.92 -1.51 8.60
N GLU A 29 4.08 -1.25 7.60
CA GLU A 29 3.61 -2.23 6.61
C GLU A 29 4.67 -2.41 5.54
N TYR A 30 5.16 -3.63 5.32
CA TYR A 30 6.01 -3.96 4.18
C TYR A 30 5.15 -3.99 2.91
N ILE A 31 5.56 -3.26 1.88
CA ILE A 31 4.79 -3.13 0.63
C ILE A 31 5.53 -3.71 -0.58
N GLY A 32 6.74 -4.21 -0.38
CA GLY A 32 7.57 -4.79 -1.43
C GLY A 32 9.03 -4.40 -1.31
N LYS A 33 9.78 -4.63 -2.39
CA LYS A 33 11.20 -4.26 -2.48
C LYS A 33 11.55 -3.78 -3.89
N LEU A 34 12.61 -3.00 -3.96
CA LEU A 34 13.26 -2.54 -5.18
C LEU A 34 14.60 -3.27 -5.29
N VAL A 35 14.80 -4.00 -6.38
CA VAL A 35 16.07 -4.66 -6.72
C VAL A 35 16.76 -3.85 -7.81
N ILE A 36 18.02 -3.50 -7.58
CA ILE A 36 18.85 -2.81 -8.58
C ILE A 36 19.63 -3.89 -9.33
N THR A 37 19.30 -4.09 -10.60
CA THR A 37 19.97 -5.06 -11.47
C THR A 37 20.81 -4.33 -12.52
N SER A 38 21.64 -5.07 -13.25
CA SER A 38 22.42 -4.52 -14.37
C SER A 38 21.55 -3.96 -15.50
N GLU A 39 20.29 -4.39 -15.59
CA GLU A 39 19.33 -3.96 -16.62
C GLU A 39 18.45 -2.79 -16.16
N GLY A 40 18.48 -2.42 -14.88
CA GLY A 40 17.76 -1.28 -14.34
C GLY A 40 17.21 -1.51 -12.94
N ARG A 41 15.99 -1.03 -12.70
CA ARG A 41 15.28 -1.12 -11.43
C ARG A 41 14.10 -2.05 -11.59
N GLU A 42 14.03 -3.10 -10.78
CA GLU A 42 12.90 -4.02 -10.72
C GLU A 42 12.15 -3.84 -9.41
N TYR A 43 10.83 -3.65 -9.49
CA TYR A 43 9.96 -3.50 -8.33
C TYR A 43 9.16 -4.77 -8.10
N GLU A 44 9.42 -5.43 -6.97
CA GLU A 44 8.67 -6.59 -6.49
C GLU A 44 7.72 -6.11 -5.38
N LEU A 45 6.50 -5.73 -5.75
CA LEU A 45 5.49 -5.18 -4.83
C LEU A 45 4.50 -6.23 -4.35
N GLU A 46 4.02 -6.06 -3.12
CA GLU A 46 2.96 -6.89 -2.55
C GLU A 46 1.62 -6.68 -3.27
N SER A 47 0.72 -7.66 -3.14
CA SER A 47 -0.62 -7.58 -3.74
C SER A 47 -1.37 -6.35 -3.21
N GLY A 48 -1.99 -5.59 -4.13
CA GLY A 48 -2.67 -4.35 -3.80
C GLY A 48 -1.78 -3.11 -3.89
N PHE A 49 -0.52 -3.23 -4.32
CA PHE A 49 0.35 -2.11 -4.64
C PHE A 49 0.83 -2.17 -6.08
N VAL A 50 0.94 -1.01 -6.71
CA VAL A 50 1.51 -0.87 -8.05
C VAL A 50 2.38 0.37 -8.14
N VAL A 51 3.37 0.32 -9.03
CA VAL A 51 4.20 1.47 -9.41
C VAL A 51 3.86 1.88 -10.84
N GLU A 52 3.52 3.15 -11.04
CA GLU A 52 3.23 3.73 -12.35
C GLU A 52 3.85 5.13 -12.41
N GLU A 53 4.61 5.44 -13.47
CA GLU A 53 5.27 6.75 -13.66
C GLU A 53 6.06 7.23 -12.43
N ASP A 54 6.87 6.34 -11.84
CA ASP A 54 7.67 6.58 -10.63
C ASP A 54 6.85 6.94 -9.37
N ARG A 55 5.56 6.61 -9.36
CA ARG A 55 4.66 6.81 -8.21
C ARG A 55 4.11 5.50 -7.70
N PHE A 56 3.94 5.42 -6.38
CA PHE A 56 3.39 4.25 -5.72
C PHE A 56 1.90 4.46 -5.45
N TYR A 57 1.10 3.49 -5.85
CA TYR A 57 -0.33 3.48 -5.62
C TYR A 57 -0.76 2.24 -4.85
N ARG A 58 -1.69 2.44 -3.91
CA ARG A 58 -2.43 1.33 -3.30
C ARG A 58 -3.76 1.15 -4.01
N ILE A 59 -3.99 -0.07 -4.48
CA ILE A 59 -5.24 -0.49 -5.11
C ILE A 59 -6.19 -0.94 -4.01
N TYR A 60 -7.38 -0.37 -4.01
CA TYR A 60 -8.48 -0.78 -3.15
C TYR A 60 -9.65 -1.23 -4.02
N GLU A 61 -10.16 -2.42 -3.73
CA GLU A 61 -11.50 -2.81 -4.17
C GLU A 61 -12.51 -2.14 -3.23
N ARG A 62 -13.39 -1.31 -3.79
CA ARG A 62 -14.50 -0.72 -3.02
C ARG A 62 -15.56 -1.80 -2.76
N ASN A 63 -15.23 -2.82 -1.96
CA ASN A 63 -16.26 -3.60 -1.28
C ASN A 63 -16.72 -2.74 -0.09
N CYS A 64 -17.75 -1.93 -0.33
CA CYS A 64 -18.38 -0.99 0.61
C CYS A 64 -18.94 -1.62 1.90
N GLU A 65 -18.64 -2.88 2.22
CA GLU A 65 -19.18 -3.60 3.37
C GLU A 65 -18.21 -3.67 4.57
N LEU A 66 -16.89 -3.47 4.37
CA LEU A 66 -15.90 -3.66 5.44
C LEU A 66 -15.45 -2.38 6.17
N GLN A 67 -15.78 -1.19 5.64
CA GLN A 67 -15.46 0.07 6.35
C GLN A 67 -16.48 0.44 7.44
N GLN A 68 -17.58 -0.29 7.61
CA GLN A 68 -18.51 -0.08 8.73
C GLN A 68 -18.08 -0.79 10.02
N GLN A 69 -17.17 -1.77 9.98
CA GLN A 69 -16.84 -2.57 11.17
C GLN A 69 -15.89 -1.90 12.18
N TYR A 70 -15.34 -0.72 11.89
CA TYR A 70 -14.49 0.03 12.83
C TYR A 70 -15.17 1.26 13.45
N ALA A 71 -16.48 1.45 13.26
CA ALA A 71 -17.25 2.56 13.83
C ALA A 71 -18.49 2.12 14.64
N GLU A 72 -18.64 0.83 14.96
CA GLU A 72 -19.75 0.33 15.76
C GLU A 72 -19.23 -0.32 17.04
N GLY A 73 -18.64 0.51 17.90
CA GLY A 73 -18.00 0.01 19.11
C GLY A 73 -17.95 0.99 20.27
N TYR A 74 -18.71 2.08 20.26
CA TYR A 74 -18.88 2.95 21.44
C TYR A 74 -20.15 3.79 21.31
N ASP A 75 -21.30 3.21 21.63
CA ASP A 75 -22.37 3.98 22.28
C ASP A 75 -23.26 3.04 23.12
N MET A 76 -22.65 2.51 24.20
CA MET A 76 -23.43 2.03 25.33
C MET A 76 -23.95 3.25 26.10
N GLY A 77 -25.20 3.63 25.86
CA GLY A 77 -25.82 4.72 26.62
C GLY A 77 -27.25 5.03 26.19
N TRP A 78 -28.17 4.10 26.40
CA TRP A 78 -29.60 4.42 26.41
C TRP A 78 -29.90 5.37 27.58
N CYS A 79 -30.23 6.62 27.27
CA CYS A 79 -31.14 7.51 28.01
C CYS A 79 -31.78 8.49 27.03
#